data_AF-A0A6P2DXX0-F1
#
_entry.id   AF-A0A6P2DXX0-F1
#
_cell.length_a   1.000
_cell.length_b   1.000
_cell.length_c   1.000
_cell.angle_alpha   90.00
_cell.angle_beta   90.00
_cell.angle_gamma   90.00
#
_symmetry.space_group_name_H-M   'P 1'
#
loop_
_entity.id
_entity.type
_entity.pdbx_description
1 polymer ?
#
loop_
_entity_poly.entity_id
_entity_poly.type
_entity_poly.pdbx_seq_one_letter_code
_entity_poly.pdbx_strand_id
1 'polypeptide(L)'
;MAKASTSLPTRNLSPAAADRATARERLRQALPATVNLLKQRQADQIAPADIEAYVALNWLEWHGGGLRLTITGHNVCAQTAATAA
;
A
#
# COMPACT_ATOMS: atom_id res chain seq x y z
N MET A 1 -25.93 2.00 -36.57
CA MET A 1 -25.30 2.50 -35.32
C MET A 1 -24.96 1.29 -34.46
N ALA A 2 -23.73 0.79 -34.49
CA ALA A 2 -23.33 -0.40 -33.74
C ALA A 2 -22.59 0.03 -32.47
N LYS A 3 -23.13 -0.33 -31.31
CA LYS A 3 -22.50 -0.06 -30.01
C LYS A 3 -21.30 -1.00 -29.84
N ALA A 4 -20.10 -0.41 -29.79
CA ALA A 4 -18.89 -1.10 -29.39
C ALA A 4 -19.05 -1.60 -27.95
N SER A 5 -19.27 -2.90 -27.80
CA SER A 5 -19.12 -3.60 -26.53
C SER A 5 -17.63 -3.79 -26.32
N THR A 6 -17.02 -2.88 -25.56
CA THR A 6 -15.63 -3.04 -25.11
C THR A 6 -15.62 -4.15 -24.05
N SER A 7 -15.46 -5.39 -24.50
CA SER A 7 -15.13 -6.51 -23.64
C SER A 7 -13.77 -6.23 -23.00
N LEU A 8 -13.77 -5.95 -21.70
CA LEU A 8 -12.55 -5.81 -20.91
C LEU A 8 -11.74 -7.11 -21.05
N PRO A 9 -10.46 -7.06 -21.42
CA PRO A 9 -9.64 -8.26 -21.45
C PRO A 9 -9.41 -8.71 -20.01
N THR A 10 -9.85 -9.94 -19.68
CA THR A 10 -9.37 -10.66 -18.50
C THR A 10 -7.85 -10.74 -18.61
N ARG A 11 -7.16 -9.85 -17.88
CA ARG A 11 -5.70 -9.76 -17.90
C ARG A 11 -5.18 -11.03 -17.27
N ASN A 12 -4.69 -11.95 -18.10
CA ASN A 12 -3.98 -13.14 -17.66
C ASN A 12 -2.71 -12.69 -16.93
N LEU A 13 -2.82 -12.40 -15.63
CA LEU A 13 -1.70 -11.97 -14.80
C LEU A 13 -0.82 -13.19 -14.55
N SER A 14 0.47 -13.09 -14.84
CA SER A 14 1.44 -14.10 -14.42
C SER A 14 1.30 -14.34 -12.91
N PRO A 15 1.46 -15.58 -12.41
CA PRO A 15 1.28 -15.88 -10.98
C PRO A 15 2.13 -14.99 -10.06
N ALA A 16 3.34 -14.61 -10.49
CA ALA A 16 4.21 -13.68 -9.77
C ALA A 16 3.71 -12.22 -9.72
N ALA A 17 2.82 -11.81 -10.64
CA ALA A 17 2.18 -10.51 -10.60
C ALA A 17 0.95 -10.51 -9.69
N ALA A 18 0.21 -11.63 -9.65
CA ALA A 18 -0.89 -11.83 -8.72
C ALA A 18 -0.39 -11.84 -7.27
N ASP A 19 0.69 -12.56 -6.98
CA ASP A 19 1.31 -12.61 -5.65
C ASP A 19 1.75 -11.22 -5.16
N ARG A 20 2.41 -10.45 -6.03
CA ARG A 20 2.78 -9.05 -5.73
C ARG A 20 1.58 -8.15 -5.48
N ALA A 21 0.48 -8.34 -6.20
CA ALA A 21 -0.75 -7.59 -5.98
C ALA A 21 -1.38 -7.95 -4.62
N THR A 22 -1.40 -9.24 -4.25
CA THR A 22 -1.87 -9.70 -2.94
C THR A 22 -1.01 -9.16 -1.80
N ALA A 23 0.33 -9.22 -1.94
CA ALA A 23 1.24 -8.67 -0.93
C ALA A 23 1.04 -7.16 -0.75
N ARG A 24 0.93 -6.40 -1.85
CA ARG A 24 0.65 -4.96 -1.80
C ARG A 24 -0.69 -4.66 -1.14
N GLU A 25 -1.72 -5.46 -1.39
CA GLU A 25 -3.03 -5.28 -0.77
C GLU A 25 -2.99 -5.54 0.74
N ARG A 26 -2.25 -6.56 1.19
CA ARG A 26 -2.01 -6.80 2.62
C ARG A 26 -1.31 -5.61 3.29
N LEU A 27 -0.28 -5.07 2.65
CA LEU A 27 0.41 -3.85 3.12
C LEU A 27 -0.52 -2.65 3.16
N ARG A 28 -1.40 -2.50 2.16
CA ARG A 28 -2.37 -1.41 2.06
C ARG A 28 -3.32 -1.39 3.25
N GLN A 29 -3.87 -2.55 3.58
CA GLN A 29 -4.79 -2.74 4.70
C GLN A 29 -4.12 -2.50 6.06
N ALA A 30 -2.84 -2.88 6.20
CA ALA A 30 -2.06 -2.69 7.42
C ALA A 30 -1.47 -1.28 7.59
N LEU A 31 -1.44 -0.46 6.52
CA LEU A 31 -0.79 0.85 6.53
C LEU A 31 -1.36 1.81 7.59
N PRO A 32 -2.69 1.94 7.82
CA PRO A 32 -3.22 2.85 8.84
C PRO A 32 -2.77 2.48 10.27
N ALA A 33 -2.68 1.20 10.58
CA ALA A 33 -2.18 0.71 11.87
C ALA A 33 -0.68 1.01 12.02
N THR A 34 0.09 0.77 10.97
CA THR A 34 1.52 1.12 10.88
C THR A 34 1.75 2.62 11.13
N VAL A 35 0.93 3.48 10.52
CA VAL A 35 1.00 4.94 10.72
C VAL A 35 0.70 5.32 12.18
N ASN A 36 -0.22 4.64 12.85
CA ASN A 36 -0.48 4.88 14.27
C ASN A 36 0.72 4.49 15.15
N LEU A 37 1.43 3.41 14.83
CA LEU A 37 2.68 3.02 15.51
C LEU A 37 3.77 4.09 15.31
N LEU A 38 3.94 4.61 14.08
CA LEU A 38 4.90 5.69 13.80
C LEU A 38 4.59 6.96 14.61
N LYS A 39 3.31 7.35 14.72
CA LYS A 39 2.88 8.49 15.54
C LYS A 39 3.20 8.31 17.03
N GLN A 40 3.15 7.06 17.50
CA GLN A 40 3.46 6.70 18.89
C GLN A 40 4.97 6.46 19.12
N ARG A 41 5.82 6.70 18.11
CA ARG A 41 7.26 6.40 18.13
C ARG A 41 7.57 4.92 18.40
N GLN A 42 6.69 4.04 17.95
CA GLN A 42 6.79 2.58 18.12
C GLN A 42 7.14 1.89 16.79
N ALA A 43 8.12 2.43 16.07
CA ALA A 43 8.55 1.85 14.79
C ALA A 43 9.12 0.43 14.97
N ASP A 44 9.67 0.11 16.14
CA ASP A 44 10.21 -1.21 16.50
C ASP A 44 9.17 -2.33 16.49
N GLN A 45 7.87 -2.00 16.51
CA GLN A 45 6.78 -2.98 16.39
C GLN A 45 6.42 -3.32 14.94
N ILE A 46 6.99 -2.62 13.96
CA ILE A 46 6.77 -2.88 12.54
C ILE A 46 7.85 -3.86 12.07
N ALA A 47 7.44 -4.94 11.39
CA ALA A 47 8.40 -5.91 10.88
C ALA A 47 9.38 -5.24 9.89
N PRO A 48 10.69 -5.55 9.93
CA PRO A 48 11.68 -4.95 9.02
C PRO A 48 11.32 -5.14 7.54
N ALA A 49 10.79 -6.31 7.19
CA ALA A 49 10.33 -6.61 5.83
C ALA A 49 9.17 -5.71 5.38
N ASP A 50 8.25 -5.37 6.29
CA ASP A 50 7.14 -4.45 5.99
C ASP A 50 7.65 -3.02 5.83
N ILE A 51 8.61 -2.59 6.66
CA ILE A 51 9.26 -1.27 6.50
C ILE A 51 9.91 -1.16 5.12
N GLU A 52 10.72 -2.15 4.72
CA GLU A 52 11.36 -2.17 3.41
C GLU A 52 10.33 -2.15 2.28
N ALA A 53 9.26 -2.93 2.40
CA ALA A 53 8.21 -2.96 1.40
C ALA A 53 7.46 -1.62 1.30
N TYR A 54 7.17 -0.96 2.43
CA TYR A 54 6.56 0.36 2.46
C TYR A 54 7.45 1.43 1.85
N VAL A 55 8.76 1.37 2.08
CA VAL A 55 9.74 2.28 1.48
C VAL A 55 9.86 2.02 -0.03
N ALA A 56 9.92 0.75 -0.46
CA ALA A 56 9.97 0.38 -1.87
C ALA A 56 8.71 0.81 -2.64
N LEU A 57 7.55 0.85 -1.97
CA LEU A 57 6.29 1.36 -2.53
C LEU A 57 6.17 2.89 -2.49
N ASN A 58 7.17 3.60 -1.95
CA ASN A 58 7.15 5.04 -1.70
C ASN A 58 6.01 5.48 -0.76
N TRP A 59 5.54 4.61 0.12
CA TRP A 59 4.48 4.93 1.09
C TRP A 59 5.06 5.47 2.39
N LEU A 60 6.23 4.97 2.77
CA LEU A 60 7.06 5.52 3.83
C LEU A 60 8.41 5.96 3.26
N GLU A 61 9.08 6.87 3.95
CA GLU A 61 10.42 7.30 3.61
C GLU A 61 11.28 7.46 4.86
N TRP A 62 12.58 7.28 4.71
CA TRP A 62 13.56 7.60 5.75
C TRP A 62 13.81 9.11 5.77
N HIS A 63 13.60 9.73 6.93
CA HIS A 63 13.81 11.16 7.12
C HIS A 63 14.51 11.41 8.46
N GLY A 64 15.78 11.82 8.41
CA GLY A 64 16.54 12.22 9.61
C GLY A 64 16.66 11.12 10.67
N GLY A 65 16.78 9.86 10.27
CA GLY A 65 16.90 8.71 11.18
C GLY A 65 15.57 8.12 11.65
N GLY A 66 14.43 8.65 11.21
CA GLY A 66 13.11 8.09 11.48
C GLY A 66 12.34 7.77 10.20
N LEU A 67 11.27 6.98 10.33
CA LEU A 67 10.31 6.74 9.25
C LEU A 67 9.23 7.82 9.24
N ARG A 68 8.93 8.34 8.05
CA ARG A 68 7.88 9.32 7.83
C ARG A 68 6.90 8.83 6.77
N LEU A 69 5.63 9.20 6.95
CA LEU A 69 4.59 8.96 5.95
C LEU A 69 4.74 9.95 4.78
N THR A 70 4.78 9.44 3.56
CA THR A 70 4.83 10.25 2.34
C THR A 70 3.43 10.71 1.92
N ILE A 71 3.35 11.60 0.93
CA ILE A 71 2.08 11.99 0.29
C ILE A 71 1.40 10.77 -0.34
N THR A 72 2.15 9.88 -0.99
CA THR A 72 1.60 8.65 -1.58
C THR A 72 0.99 7.75 -0.50
N GLY A 73 1.70 7.52 0.61
CA GLY A 73 1.20 6.73 1.73
C GLY A 73 -0.03 7.34 2.40
N HIS A 74 -0.06 8.67 2.54
CA HIS A 74 -1.23 9.39 3.04
C HIS A 74 -2.47 9.15 2.15
N ASN A 75 -2.31 9.26 0.83
CA ASN A 75 -3.40 9.00 -0.11
C ASN A 75 -3.87 7.55 -0.04
N VAL A 76 -2.96 6.59 0.15
CA VAL A 76 -3.32 5.18 0.35
C VAL A 76 -4.16 4.99 1.61
N CYS A 77 -3.80 5.62 2.73
CA CYS A 77 -4.59 5.58 3.96
C CYS A 77 -5.99 6.15 3.74
N ALA A 78 -6.09 7.32 3.10
CA ALA A 78 -7.37 7.98 2.82
C ALA A 78 -8.28 7.10 1.93
N GLN A 79 -7.72 6.49 0.89
CA GLN A 79 -8.48 5.59 0.03
C GLN A 79 -8.92 4.32 0.76
N THR A 80 -8.10 3.79 1.68
CA THR A 80 -8.45 2.60 2.47
C THR A 80 -9.60 2.90 3.43
N ALA A 81 -9.59 4.08 4.07
CA ALA A 81 -10.69 4.54 4.90
C ALA A 81 -11.99 4.75 4.10
N ALA A 82 -11.89 5.27 2.87
CA ALA A 82 -13.04 5.48 1.99
C ALA A 82 -13.66 4.17 1.47
N THR A 83 -12.86 3.10 1.32
CA THR A 83 -13.37 1.77 0.90
C THR A 83 -14.01 0.99 2.06
N ALA A 84 -13.71 1.33 3.31
CA ALA A 84 -14.26 0.66 4.49
C ALA A 84 -15.58 1.27 5.02
N ALA A 85 -16.00 2.40 4.45
CA ALA A 85 -17.24 3.12 4.78
C ALA A 85 -18.38 2.73 3.83
#